data_AF-A0A1J1LM94-F1
#
_entry.id   AF-A0A1J1LM94-F1
#
_cell.length_a   1.000
_cell.length_b   1.000
_cell.length_c   1.000
_cell.angle_alpha   90.00
_cell.angle_beta   90.00
_cell.angle_gamma   90.00
#
_symmetry.space_group_name_H-M   'P 1'
#
loop_
_entity.id
_entity.type
_entity.pdbx_description
1 polymer ?
#
loop_
_entity_poly.entity_id
_entity_poly.type
_entity_poly.pdbx_seq_one_letter_code
_entity_poly.pdbx_strand_id
1 'polypeptide(L)'
;MGIKTKPLQVSHAFHSPLMEPMLAEFELAAKEVTYNQPGIPLISNVTGQLATQEIATPEYWVNHIRQPVRFSDGMQTLDQQGYKLFLEIGAKPILLGMGRQCLPEKQGIWLPSLRPPQEDWQQIISIPLLSLSGFSYD
;
A
#
# COMPACT_ATOMS: atom_id res chain seq x y z
N MET A 1 -30.16 10.25 11.98
CA MET A 1 -29.23 9.22 11.47
C MET A 1 -27.81 9.70 11.74
N GLY A 2 -26.93 8.88 12.29
CA GLY A 2 -25.55 9.26 12.64
C GLY A 2 -24.53 8.57 11.74
N ILE A 3 -23.42 9.26 11.45
CA ILE A 3 -22.28 8.67 10.75
C ILE A 3 -21.47 7.85 11.77
N LYS A 4 -21.13 6.59 11.45
CA LYS A 4 -20.30 5.75 12.33
C LYS A 4 -18.88 6.31 12.37
N THR A 5 -18.32 6.48 13.57
CA THR A 5 -16.94 6.92 13.79
C THR A 5 -16.23 5.96 14.73
N LYS A 6 -14.89 5.88 14.60
CA LYS A 6 -14.04 5.09 15.49
C LYS A 6 -12.68 5.79 15.65
N PRO A 7 -12.22 6.09 16.87
CA PRO A 7 -10.87 6.61 17.07
C PRO A 7 -9.85 5.52 16.74
N LEU A 8 -8.74 5.92 16.11
CA LEU A 8 -7.62 5.03 15.83
C LEU A 8 -6.66 5.02 17.02
N GLN A 9 -6.16 3.83 17.37
CA GLN A 9 -5.10 3.67 18.37
C GLN A 9 -3.75 3.95 17.70
N VAL A 10 -3.43 5.23 17.58
CA VAL A 10 -2.18 5.73 16.97
C VAL A 10 -1.53 6.74 17.90
N SER A 11 -0.21 6.89 17.82
CA SER A 11 0.53 7.83 18.66
C SER A 11 0.42 9.27 18.18
N HIS A 12 0.21 9.48 16.87
CA HIS A 12 0.20 10.80 16.23
C HIS A 12 -0.86 10.89 15.13
N ALA A 13 -1.19 12.11 14.74
CA ALA A 13 -2.04 12.40 13.58
C ALA A 13 -1.19 12.44 12.29
N PHE A 14 -0.85 11.26 11.76
CA PHE A 14 -0.12 11.12 10.51
C PHE A 14 -0.89 11.74 9.32
N HIS A 15 -0.17 12.16 8.26
CA HIS A 15 -0.75 12.79 7.07
C HIS A 15 -1.59 14.05 7.34
N SER A 16 -1.23 14.78 8.40
CA SER A 16 -1.93 15.99 8.86
C SER A 16 -0.96 17.18 9.00
N PRO A 17 -1.46 18.42 9.16
CA PRO A 17 -0.63 19.59 9.47
C PRO A 17 0.27 19.40 10.69
N LEU A 18 -0.08 18.52 11.61
CA LEU A 18 0.73 18.24 12.80
C LEU A 18 2.06 17.53 12.48
N MET A 19 2.25 17.08 11.24
CA MET A 19 3.54 16.58 10.76
C MET A 19 4.51 17.69 10.33
N GLU A 20 4.06 18.94 10.14
CA GLU A 20 4.92 20.02 9.64
C GLU A 20 6.20 20.28 10.46
N PRO A 21 6.16 20.27 11.81
CA PRO A 21 7.34 20.59 12.62
C PRO A 21 8.56 19.67 12.40
N MET A 22 8.34 18.41 12.04
CA MET A 22 9.44 17.45 11.82
C MET A 22 9.98 17.46 10.39
N LEU A 23 9.27 18.05 9.42
CA LEU A 23 9.59 17.87 7.99
C LEU A 23 10.99 18.35 7.62
N ALA A 24 11.47 19.44 8.24
CA ALA A 24 12.82 19.95 7.99
C ALA A 24 13.92 18.95 8.40
N GLU A 25 13.77 18.32 9.57
CA GLU A 25 14.73 17.32 10.05
C GLU A 25 14.66 16.04 9.20
N PHE A 26 13.45 15.60 8.85
CA PHE A 26 13.27 14.45 7.97
C PHE A 26 13.83 14.68 6.56
N GLU A 27 13.69 15.89 6.01
CA GLU A 27 14.26 16.24 4.71
C GLU A 27 15.79 16.11 4.69
N LEU A 28 16.46 16.48 5.79
CA LEU A 28 17.92 16.29 5.92
C LEU A 28 18.28 14.81 5.82
N ALA A 29 17.59 13.94 6.58
CA ALA A 29 17.81 12.50 6.52
C ALA A 29 17.46 11.90 5.15
N ALA A 30 16.38 12.36 4.51
CA ALA A 30 15.99 11.89 3.18
C ALA A 30 17.05 12.22 2.11
N LYS A 31 17.72 13.38 2.20
CA LYS A 31 18.78 13.79 1.27
C LYS A 31 20.05 12.94 1.35
N GLU A 32 20.24 12.18 2.44
CA GLU A 32 21.39 11.27 2.60
C GLU A 32 21.18 9.92 1.90
N VAL A 33 19.97 9.63 1.42
CA VAL A 33 19.63 8.37 0.75
C VAL A 33 19.95 8.44 -0.75
N THR A 34 20.58 7.39 -1.28
CA THR A 34 20.70 7.20 -2.73
C THR A 34 19.44 6.55 -3.27
N TYR A 35 18.71 7.25 -4.14
CA TYR A 35 17.49 6.77 -4.75
C TYR A 35 17.74 6.18 -6.15
N ASN A 36 17.09 5.06 -6.44
CA ASN A 36 17.10 4.44 -7.76
C ASN A 36 15.67 4.35 -8.29
N GLN A 37 15.52 4.38 -9.60
CA GLN A 37 14.22 4.16 -10.23
C GLN A 37 13.72 2.74 -9.95
N PRO A 38 12.40 2.56 -9.71
CA PRO A 38 11.85 1.24 -9.41
C PRO A 38 11.94 0.34 -10.65
N GLY A 39 12.43 -0.89 -10.47
CA GLY A 39 12.50 -1.90 -11.53
C GLY A 39 11.16 -2.55 -11.86
N ILE A 40 10.13 -2.31 -11.04
CA ILE A 40 8.76 -2.81 -11.21
C ILE A 40 7.82 -1.61 -11.08
N PRO A 41 6.73 -1.53 -11.87
CA PRO A 41 5.70 -0.50 -11.74
C PRO A 41 5.23 -0.30 -10.29
N LEU A 42 5.15 0.96 -9.87
CA LEU A 42 4.77 1.35 -8.51
C LEU A 42 3.64 2.37 -8.57
N ILE A 43 2.54 2.16 -7.83
CA ILE A 43 1.46 3.14 -7.71
C ILE A 43 1.73 4.09 -6.54
N SER A 44 1.88 5.38 -6.82
CA SER A 44 2.15 6.39 -5.78
C SER A 44 0.94 6.56 -4.85
N ASN A 45 1.19 6.58 -3.54
CA ASN A 45 0.18 6.93 -2.54
C ASN A 45 -0.26 8.40 -2.62
N VAL A 46 0.58 9.29 -3.15
CA VAL A 46 0.28 10.72 -3.23
C VAL A 46 -0.65 11.02 -4.40
N THR A 47 -0.46 10.34 -5.53
CA THR A 47 -1.26 10.60 -6.75
C THR A 47 -2.34 9.55 -6.99
N GLY A 48 -2.18 8.33 -6.45
CA GLY A 48 -3.01 7.18 -6.79
C GLY A 48 -2.78 6.65 -8.21
N GLN A 49 -1.72 7.11 -8.88
CA GLN A 49 -1.38 6.77 -10.26
C GLN A 49 -0.04 6.07 -10.33
N LEU A 50 0.33 5.56 -11.50
CA LEU A 50 1.69 5.06 -11.73
C LEU A 50 2.70 6.16 -11.38
N ALA A 51 3.62 5.85 -10.48
CA ALA A 51 4.66 6.77 -10.03
C ALA A 51 5.57 7.13 -11.21
N THR A 52 5.94 8.40 -11.30
CA THR A 52 6.94 8.83 -12.27
C THR A 52 8.29 8.99 -11.57
N GLN A 53 9.26 9.67 -12.20
CA GLN A 53 10.65 9.70 -11.72
C GLN A 53 10.81 10.36 -10.35
N GLU A 54 9.84 11.18 -9.92
CA GLU A 54 9.78 11.87 -8.62
C GLU A 54 9.85 10.91 -7.43
N ILE A 55 9.41 9.66 -7.57
CA ILE A 55 9.44 8.71 -6.45
C ILE A 55 10.86 8.39 -5.97
N ALA A 56 11.84 8.61 -6.86
CA ALA A 56 13.26 8.48 -6.58
C ALA A 56 13.90 9.81 -6.17
N THR A 57 13.16 10.70 -5.50
CA THR A 57 13.70 11.96 -4.96
C THR A 57 13.27 12.15 -3.49
N PRO A 58 14.08 12.82 -2.66
CA PRO A 58 13.72 13.08 -1.27
C PRO A 58 12.44 13.92 -1.13
N GLU A 59 12.18 14.84 -2.06
CA GLU A 59 11.00 15.71 -2.06
C GLU A 59 9.70 14.93 -2.09
N TYR A 60 9.66 13.81 -2.83
CA TYR A 60 8.49 12.94 -2.85
C TYR A 60 8.20 12.35 -1.46
N TRP A 61 9.22 11.89 -0.75
CA TRP A 61 9.06 11.25 0.56
C TRP A 61 8.69 12.25 1.66
N VAL A 62 9.25 13.46 1.62
CA VAL A 62 8.84 14.57 2.48
C VAL A 62 7.38 14.93 2.22
N ASN A 63 6.98 15.05 0.95
CA ASN A 63 5.60 15.35 0.59
C ASN A 63 4.64 14.23 1.01
N HIS A 64 5.01 12.96 0.84
CA HIS A 64 4.20 11.81 1.19
C HIS A 64 3.81 11.76 2.68
N ILE A 65 4.69 12.18 3.59
CA ILE A 65 4.37 12.28 5.03
C ILE A 65 3.17 13.21 5.28
N ARG A 66 3.02 14.26 4.47
CA ARG A 66 2.04 15.32 4.68
C ARG A 66 0.74 15.12 3.90
N GLN A 67 0.82 14.47 2.74
CA GLN A 67 -0.31 14.27 1.84
C GLN A 67 -1.15 13.05 2.25
N PRO A 68 -2.46 13.05 1.98
CA PRO A 68 -3.30 11.89 2.22
C PRO A 68 -2.88 10.71 1.35
N VAL A 69 -3.07 9.49 1.86
CA VAL A 69 -2.86 8.26 1.11
C VAL A 69 -4.08 8.01 0.21
N ARG A 70 -3.91 8.16 -1.10
CA ARG A 70 -4.94 7.96 -2.14
C ARG A 70 -5.12 6.49 -2.51
N PHE A 71 -5.32 5.63 -1.50
CA PHE A 71 -5.40 4.18 -1.66
C PHE A 71 -6.51 3.74 -2.63
N SER A 72 -7.70 4.35 -2.53
CA SER A 72 -8.82 4.00 -3.41
C SER A 72 -8.53 4.32 -4.87
N ASP A 73 -7.88 5.45 -5.13
CA ASP A 73 -7.49 5.84 -6.50
C ASP A 73 -6.41 4.88 -7.03
N GLY A 74 -5.47 4.47 -6.18
CA GLY A 74 -4.48 3.45 -6.54
C GLY A 74 -5.10 2.11 -6.91
N MET A 75 -6.13 1.67 -6.17
CA MET A 75 -6.88 0.45 -6.50
C MET A 75 -7.63 0.59 -7.83
N GLN A 76 -8.22 1.75 -8.13
CA GLN A 76 -8.86 2.00 -9.42
C GLN A 76 -7.86 1.97 -10.56
N THR A 77 -6.66 2.53 -10.38
CA THR A 77 -5.58 2.46 -11.37
C THR A 77 -5.17 1.01 -11.65
N LEU A 78 -5.02 0.17 -10.62
CA LEU A 78 -4.72 -1.24 -10.79
C LEU A 78 -5.82 -1.99 -11.56
N ASP A 79 -7.09 -1.72 -11.27
CA ASP A 79 -8.21 -2.35 -11.97
C ASP A 79 -8.31 -1.90 -13.44
N GLN A 80 -8.08 -0.61 -13.72
CA GLN A 80 -8.01 -0.07 -15.08
C GLN A 80 -6.86 -0.68 -15.89
N GLN A 81 -5.75 -1.04 -15.23
CA GLN A 81 -4.63 -1.77 -15.84
C GLN A 81 -4.88 -3.28 -15.95
N GLY A 82 -6.02 -3.78 -15.48
CA GLY A 82 -6.43 -5.17 -15.62
C GLY A 82 -5.84 -6.12 -14.59
N TYR A 83 -5.27 -5.62 -13.48
CA TYR A 83 -4.78 -6.49 -12.41
C TYR A 83 -5.92 -7.22 -11.71
N LYS A 84 -5.80 -8.55 -11.56
CA LYS A 84 -6.79 -9.43 -10.92
C LYS A 84 -6.20 -10.34 -9.84
N LEU A 85 -4.92 -10.20 -9.51
CA LEU A 85 -4.27 -10.94 -8.42
C LEU A 85 -3.62 -9.92 -7.48
N PHE A 86 -3.96 -10.02 -6.19
CA PHE A 86 -3.48 -9.13 -5.15
C PHE A 86 -2.89 -9.97 -4.03
N LEU A 87 -1.59 -9.80 -3.77
CA LEU A 87 -0.89 -10.38 -2.64
C LEU A 87 -0.56 -9.25 -1.65
N GLU A 88 -1.12 -9.31 -0.44
CA GLU A 88 -0.76 -8.37 0.63
C GLU A 88 0.43 -8.91 1.41
N ILE A 89 1.55 -8.18 1.35
CA ILE A 89 2.74 -8.46 2.14
C ILE A 89 2.64 -7.69 3.46
N GLY A 90 2.35 -8.39 4.55
CA GLY A 90 2.22 -7.79 5.87
C GLY A 90 1.70 -8.76 6.93
N ALA A 91 1.77 -8.35 8.19
CA ALA A 91 1.40 -9.18 9.34
C ALA A 91 -0.11 -9.49 9.45
N LYS A 92 -0.97 -8.72 8.79
CA LYS A 92 -2.43 -8.89 8.78
C LYS A 92 -2.99 -8.45 7.43
N PRO A 93 -4.05 -9.09 6.89
CA PRO A 93 -4.66 -8.74 5.61
C PRO A 93 -5.59 -7.51 5.70
N ILE A 94 -5.06 -6.34 6.04
CA ILE A 94 -5.85 -5.12 6.20
C ILE A 94 -6.18 -4.50 4.83
N LEU A 95 -5.18 -4.41 3.95
CA LEU A 95 -5.32 -3.83 2.61
C LEU A 95 -6.21 -4.68 1.70
N LEU A 96 -6.20 -6.02 1.81
CA LEU A 96 -7.13 -6.87 1.04
C LEU A 96 -8.59 -6.57 1.40
N GLY A 97 -8.86 -6.30 2.68
CA GLY A 97 -10.20 -5.92 3.16
C GLY A 97 -10.65 -4.60 2.56
N MET A 98 -9.79 -3.58 2.58
CA MET A 98 -10.08 -2.26 2.00
C MET A 98 -10.13 -2.29 0.48
N GLY A 99 -9.19 -2.96 -0.18
CA GLY A 99 -9.09 -3.03 -1.64
C GLY A 99 -10.32 -3.67 -2.29
N ARG A 100 -10.89 -4.71 -1.66
CA ARG A 100 -12.16 -5.31 -2.09
C ARG A 100 -13.35 -4.35 -2.04
N GLN A 101 -13.30 -3.31 -1.20
CA GLN A 101 -14.36 -2.29 -1.12
C GLN A 101 -14.18 -1.20 -2.19
N CYS A 102 -12.99 -1.05 -2.75
CA CYS A 102 -12.70 -0.09 -3.81
C CYS A 102 -13.15 -0.56 -5.19
N LEU A 103 -13.32 -1.88 -5.40
CA LEU A 103 -13.59 -2.46 -6.72
C LEU A 103 -15.03 -2.99 -6.85
N PRO A 104 -15.72 -2.73 -7.99
CA PRO A 104 -17.15 -2.96 -8.15
C PRO A 104 -17.60 -4.44 -8.12
N GLU A 105 -16.72 -5.42 -8.37
CA GLU A 105 -17.15 -6.81 -8.54
C GLU A 105 -16.49 -7.84 -7.60
N LYS A 106 -15.74 -7.44 -6.56
CA LYS A 106 -14.93 -8.37 -5.71
C LYS A 106 -14.12 -9.40 -6.52
N GLN A 107 -13.90 -9.14 -7.80
CA GLN A 107 -13.23 -10.05 -8.71
C GLN A 107 -11.74 -10.06 -8.41
N GLY A 108 -11.11 -11.16 -8.79
CA GLY A 108 -9.70 -11.39 -8.55
C GLY A 108 -9.41 -12.24 -7.33
N ILE A 109 -8.15 -12.67 -7.26
CA ILE A 109 -7.59 -13.51 -6.22
C ILE A 109 -6.90 -12.59 -5.21
N TRP A 110 -7.16 -12.79 -3.92
CA TRP A 110 -6.70 -11.91 -2.84
C TRP A 110 -6.04 -12.75 -1.75
N LEU A 111 -4.73 -12.63 -1.61
CA LEU A 111 -3.89 -13.53 -0.83
C LEU A 111 -3.16 -12.75 0.27
N PRO A 112 -3.24 -13.16 1.55
CA PRO A 112 -2.34 -12.65 2.57
C PRO A 112 -0.98 -13.36 2.50
N SER A 113 0.10 -12.65 2.80
CA SER A 113 1.37 -13.28 3.17
C SER A 113 1.31 -13.87 4.58
N LEU A 114 0.73 -13.14 5.54
CA LEU A 114 0.55 -13.57 6.93
C LEU A 114 -0.88 -13.26 7.39
N ARG A 115 -1.41 -14.12 8.27
CA ARG A 115 -2.76 -13.97 8.79
C ARG A 115 -2.92 -14.63 10.17
N PRO A 116 -2.85 -13.86 11.26
CA PRO A 116 -3.19 -14.37 12.58
C PRO A 116 -4.62 -14.91 12.61
N PRO A 117 -4.88 -16.01 13.35
CA PRO A 117 -3.95 -16.75 14.21
C PRO A 117 -3.18 -17.88 13.49
N GLN A 118 -3.18 -17.93 12.16
CA GLN A 118 -2.50 -18.97 11.39
C GLN A 118 -0.98 -18.88 11.56
N GLU A 119 -0.33 -20.04 11.60
CA GLU A 119 1.13 -20.13 11.66
C GLU A 119 1.74 -19.65 10.33
N ASP A 120 2.86 -18.93 10.41
CA ASP A 120 3.44 -18.17 9.31
C ASP A 120 3.81 -19.07 8.12
N TRP A 121 4.49 -20.20 8.36
CA TRP A 121 4.86 -21.14 7.29
C TRP A 121 3.65 -21.79 6.64
N GLN A 122 2.66 -22.20 7.44
CA GLN A 122 1.40 -22.72 6.92
C GLN A 122 0.68 -21.72 6.02
N GLN A 123 0.69 -20.43 6.38
CA GLN A 123 0.10 -19.38 5.54
C GLN A 123 0.89 -19.19 4.24
N ILE A 124 2.20 -19.08 4.30
CA ILE A 124 3.05 -18.82 3.11
C ILE A 124 2.98 -19.97 2.11
N ILE A 125 3.13 -21.22 2.57
CA ILE A 125 3.14 -22.41 1.69
C ILE A 125 1.76 -22.63 1.05
N SER A 126 0.69 -22.10 1.64
CA SER A 126 -0.65 -22.17 1.04
C SER A 126 -0.82 -21.25 -0.17
N ILE A 127 0.03 -20.23 -0.36
CA ILE A 127 -0.14 -19.21 -1.40
C ILE A 127 -0.16 -19.81 -2.83
N PRO A 128 0.79 -20.70 -3.24
CA PRO A 128 0.73 -21.36 -4.54
C PRO A 128 -0.54 -22.21 -4.73
N LEU A 129 -0.99 -22.91 -3.67
CA LEU A 129 -2.21 -23.73 -3.71
C LEU A 129 -3.48 -22.88 -3.85
N LEU A 130 -3.47 -21.65 -3.30
CA LEU A 130 -4.57 -20.69 -3.40
C LEU A 130 -4.57 -19.93 -4.74
N SER A 131 -3.49 -20.02 -5.52
CA SER A 131 -3.25 -19.24 -6.75
C SER A 131 -3.07 -20.11 -7.99
N LEU A 132 -3.76 -21.27 -8.06
CA LEU A 132 -3.78 -22.22 -9.19
C LEU A 132 -4.34 -21.65 -10.52
N SER A 133 -4.00 -20.41 -10.83
CA SER A 133 -4.21 -19.65 -12.06
C SER A 133 -2.88 -19.40 -12.79
N GLY A 134 -2.11 -20.45 -13.06
CA GLY A 134 -1.08 -20.42 -14.13
C GLY A 134 0.21 -19.65 -13.87
N PHE A 135 0.59 -19.36 -12.62
CA PHE A 135 1.88 -18.75 -12.30
C PHE A 135 2.98 -19.82 -12.11
N SER A 136 4.16 -19.58 -12.68
CA SER A 136 5.36 -20.38 -12.44
C SER A 136 6.15 -19.77 -11.27
N TYR A 137 6.64 -20.63 -10.38
CA TYR A 137 7.52 -20.27 -9.27
C TYR A 137 8.88 -20.95 -9.50
N ASP A 138 9.96 -20.29 -9.08
CA ASP A 138 11.30 -20.89 -8.99
C ASP A 138 11.46 -21.70 -7.70
#